data_AF-A0A4P8WML2-F1
#
_entry.id   AF-A0A4P8WML2-F1
#
_cell.length_a   1.000
_cell.length_b   1.000
_cell.length_c   1.000
_cell.angle_alpha   90.00
_cell.angle_beta   90.00
_cell.angle_gamma   90.00
#
_symmetry.space_group_name_H-M   'P 1'
#
loop_
_entity.id
_entity.type
_entity.pdbx_description
1 polymer ?
#
loop_
_entity_poly.entity_id
_entity_poly.type
_entity_poly.pdbx_seq_one_letter_code
_entity_poly.pdbx_strand_id
1 'polypeptide(L)'
;MTTPLTRRRFGLGAIGATAVLGSGCLSDLTGSDDHEHEHEDPPWEWGGLYDLDSGTYAYTYQEGPDPDMQFAFVSAEEGGDHGLYHAGETATDLFEHGDADVSVTDGETVQPSSDTLYRVDFADSGETTMELEVESGGYYSIFTAHVPDEFEAELLSEDGEELSPDATERHSTHGHSDDGHEE
;
A
#
# COMPACT_ATOMS: atom_id res chain seq x y z
N MET A 1 31.71 28.65 -28.19
CA MET A 1 31.28 28.70 -26.77
C MET A 1 31.25 27.25 -26.32
N THR A 2 32.35 26.61 -25.90
CA THR A 2 33.08 26.71 -24.60
C THR A 2 32.07 26.58 -23.46
N THR A 3 31.97 25.50 -22.67
CA THR A 3 32.94 24.93 -21.69
C THR A 3 32.43 23.54 -21.15
N PRO A 4 33.01 22.84 -20.14
CA PRO A 4 33.81 21.61 -20.34
C PRO A 4 33.37 20.33 -19.58
N LEU A 5 33.94 19.19 -20.00
CA LEU A 5 34.05 17.92 -19.27
C LEU A 5 34.84 18.08 -17.94
N THR A 6 34.36 17.48 -16.84
CA THR A 6 35.18 17.27 -15.64
C THR A 6 35.11 15.81 -15.18
N ARG A 7 36.27 15.17 -15.23
CA ARG A 7 36.58 13.84 -14.69
C ARG A 7 37.24 14.04 -13.32
N ARG A 8 36.82 13.30 -12.29
CA ARG A 8 37.59 13.13 -11.05
C ARG A 8 37.71 11.65 -10.70
N ARG A 9 38.85 11.32 -10.11
CA ARG A 9 39.48 10.00 -10.01
C ARG A 9 39.97 9.83 -8.57
N PHE A 10 39.98 8.57 -8.12
CA PHE A 10 40.76 7.96 -7.02
C PHE A 10 40.36 8.17 -5.56
N GLY A 11 40.23 7.02 -4.89
CA GLY A 11 40.37 6.82 -3.45
C GLY A 11 40.42 5.33 -3.13
N LEU A 12 41.58 4.69 -3.38
CA LEU A 12 41.92 3.35 -2.91
C LEU A 12 42.35 3.46 -1.43
N GLY A 13 41.77 2.66 -0.54
CA GLY A 13 42.19 2.53 0.86
C GLY A 13 41.91 1.11 1.34
N ALA A 14 42.85 0.53 2.07
CA ALA A 14 43.11 -0.90 2.11
C ALA A 14 43.14 -1.46 3.55
N ILE A 15 42.83 -2.76 3.67
CA ILE A 15 43.33 -3.75 4.65
C ILE A 15 42.79 -3.71 6.09
N GLY A 16 42.28 -4.87 6.54
CA GLY A 16 42.19 -5.23 7.96
C GLY A 16 41.53 -6.60 8.18
N ALA A 17 42.30 -7.68 8.09
CA ALA A 17 41.88 -9.04 8.47
C ALA A 17 42.02 -9.24 9.99
N THR A 18 41.11 -9.96 10.65
CA THR A 18 41.40 -10.86 11.79
C THR A 18 40.25 -11.84 11.98
N ALA A 19 40.57 -13.13 11.93
CA ALA A 19 39.68 -14.24 12.28
C ALA A 19 39.72 -14.50 13.79
N VAL A 20 38.59 -14.85 14.38
CA VAL A 20 38.53 -15.60 15.65
C VAL A 20 37.58 -16.78 15.46
N LEU A 21 38.14 -17.98 15.56
CA LEU A 21 37.43 -19.24 15.68
C LEU A 21 36.96 -19.37 17.14
N GLY A 22 35.68 -19.68 17.32
CA GLY A 22 35.12 -20.08 18.61
C GLY A 22 34.14 -21.22 18.40
N SER A 23 34.63 -22.46 18.43
CA SER A 23 33.80 -23.64 18.62
C SER A 23 33.21 -23.62 20.03
N GLY A 24 31.88 -23.70 20.11
CA GLY A 24 31.14 -24.06 21.32
C GLY A 24 29.99 -24.95 20.92
N CYS A 25 30.10 -26.25 21.23
CA CYS A 25 29.07 -27.24 20.98
C CYS A 25 27.97 -27.17 22.06
N LEU A 26 26.73 -27.39 21.60
CA LEU A 26 25.67 -28.19 22.23
C LEU A 26 25.13 -27.76 23.60
N SER A 27 23.86 -27.33 23.61
CA SER A 27 22.83 -27.69 24.59
C SER A 27 21.45 -27.26 24.05
N ASP A 28 20.60 -28.22 23.69
CA ASP A 28 19.33 -28.51 24.38
C ASP A 28 18.21 -27.50 24.01
N LEU A 29 17.39 -27.81 22.99
CA LEU A 29 16.06 -28.42 23.12
C LEU A 29 15.01 -27.52 23.81
N THR A 30 13.88 -27.38 23.09
CA THR A 30 12.56 -26.86 23.47
C THR A 30 12.38 -25.34 23.40
N GLY A 31 11.72 -24.95 22.32
CA GLY A 31 11.20 -23.63 22.03
C GLY A 31 10.80 -23.67 20.57
N SER A 32 9.74 -24.44 20.24
CA SER A 32 9.01 -24.19 19.02
C SER A 32 8.39 -22.82 19.26
N ASP A 33 9.18 -21.82 18.90
CA ASP A 33 8.79 -20.44 18.80
C ASP A 33 7.91 -20.39 17.56
N ASP A 34 6.71 -20.92 17.74
CA ASP A 34 5.57 -20.65 16.90
C ASP A 34 5.25 -19.19 17.22
N HIS A 35 6.05 -18.28 16.66
CA HIS A 35 5.60 -16.92 16.43
C HIS A 35 4.52 -17.03 15.35
N GLU A 36 3.35 -17.54 15.74
CA GLU A 36 2.11 -17.14 15.10
C GLU A 36 2.09 -15.62 15.31
N HIS A 37 2.54 -14.87 14.31
CA HIS A 37 2.25 -13.45 14.25
C HIS A 37 0.73 -13.40 14.11
N GLU A 38 0.04 -13.28 15.24
CA GLU A 38 -1.34 -12.85 15.32
C GLU A 38 -1.35 -11.42 14.77
N HIS A 39 -1.35 -11.30 13.44
CA HIS A 39 -1.63 -10.04 12.78
C HIS A 39 -3.09 -9.75 13.07
N GLU A 40 -3.33 -8.75 13.91
CA GLU A 40 -4.64 -8.12 14.03
C GLU A 40 -5.11 -7.79 12.60
N ASP A 41 -6.38 -8.10 12.29
CA ASP A 41 -6.93 -7.77 10.97
C ASP A 41 -6.71 -6.28 10.70
N PRO A 42 -6.24 -5.92 9.50
CA PRO A 42 -5.97 -4.53 9.21
C PRO A 42 -7.27 -3.69 9.24
N PRO A 43 -7.16 -2.38 9.50
CA PRO A 43 -8.29 -1.47 9.56
C PRO A 43 -8.94 -1.15 8.18
N TRP A 44 -8.49 -1.79 7.11
CA TRP A 44 -9.01 -1.65 5.74
C TRP A 44 -9.58 -2.98 5.24
N GLU A 45 -10.61 -2.94 4.39
CA GLU A 45 -11.35 -4.13 3.95
C GLU A 45 -10.88 -4.69 2.60
N TRP A 46 -10.21 -3.87 1.78
CA TRP A 46 -9.72 -4.30 0.48
C TRP A 46 -8.39 -3.64 0.11
N GLY A 47 -7.54 -4.40 -0.58
CA GLY A 47 -6.31 -3.93 -1.20
C GLY A 47 -6.16 -4.49 -2.61
N GLY A 48 -5.69 -3.67 -3.55
CA GLY A 48 -5.40 -4.10 -4.91
C GLY A 48 -4.10 -3.49 -5.42
N LEU A 49 -3.24 -4.33 -5.99
CA LEU A 49 -1.96 -3.95 -6.57
C LEU A 49 -2.07 -3.89 -8.09
N TYR A 50 -1.48 -2.88 -8.71
CA TYR A 50 -1.49 -2.63 -10.14
C TYR A 50 -0.08 -2.34 -10.66
N ASP A 51 0.29 -2.92 -11.80
CA ASP A 51 1.41 -2.46 -12.63
C ASP A 51 0.95 -1.29 -13.51
N LEU A 52 1.33 -0.06 -13.15
CA LEU A 52 0.91 1.17 -13.83
C LEU A 52 2.09 1.82 -14.56
N ASP A 53 1.84 2.32 -15.77
CA ASP A 53 2.76 3.20 -16.47
C ASP A 53 2.68 4.63 -15.93
N SER A 54 3.65 5.48 -16.28
CA SER A 54 3.55 6.91 -15.94
C SER A 54 2.37 7.55 -16.69
N GLY A 55 1.47 8.20 -15.98
CA GLY A 55 0.27 8.80 -16.56
C GLY A 55 -0.76 9.18 -15.50
N THR A 56 -1.97 9.49 -15.96
CA THR A 56 -3.11 9.80 -15.11
C THR A 56 -4.17 8.72 -15.29
N TYR A 57 -4.72 8.26 -14.18
CA TYR A 57 -5.78 7.25 -14.13
C TYR A 57 -7.01 7.84 -13.46
N ALA A 58 -8.21 7.44 -13.88
CA ALA A 58 -9.44 7.86 -13.22
C ALA A 58 -9.87 6.76 -12.25
N TYR A 59 -10.02 7.09 -10.98
CA TYR A 59 -10.61 6.20 -9.99
C TYR A 59 -12.02 6.67 -9.67
N THR A 60 -13.01 5.92 -10.16
CA THR A 60 -14.42 6.29 -10.11
C THR A 60 -15.12 5.57 -8.97
N TYR A 61 -16.13 6.23 -8.40
CA TYR A 61 -17.03 5.67 -7.41
C TYR A 61 -18.47 6.07 -7.75
N GLN A 62 -19.39 5.13 -7.64
CA GLN A 62 -20.84 5.38 -7.63
C GLN A 62 -21.34 5.61 -6.20
N GLU A 63 -22.64 5.90 -6.07
CA GLU A 63 -23.32 6.04 -4.78
C GLU A 63 -23.24 4.73 -3.97
N GLY A 64 -22.57 4.76 -2.82
CA GLY A 64 -22.45 3.62 -1.92
C GLY A 64 -23.28 3.75 -0.63
N PRO A 65 -23.30 2.69 0.21
CA PRO A 65 -24.06 2.67 1.45
C PRO A 65 -23.48 3.58 2.54
N ASP A 66 -22.16 3.73 2.59
CA ASP A 66 -21.44 4.53 3.58
C ASP A 66 -20.64 5.65 2.91
N PRO A 67 -20.94 6.93 3.20
CA PRO A 67 -20.25 8.05 2.56
C PRO A 67 -18.86 8.33 3.17
N ASP A 68 -18.47 7.68 4.26
CA ASP A 68 -17.15 7.89 4.89
C ASP A 68 -16.10 6.94 4.29
N MET A 69 -15.76 7.18 3.02
CA MET A 69 -14.81 6.35 2.29
C MET A 69 -13.38 6.89 2.45
N GLN A 70 -12.51 6.10 3.07
CA GLN A 70 -11.07 6.39 3.15
C GLN A 70 -10.28 5.43 2.27
N PHE A 71 -9.20 5.93 1.68
CA PHE A 71 -8.29 5.11 0.89
C PHE A 71 -6.84 5.57 1.00
N ALA A 72 -5.92 4.63 0.81
CA ALA A 72 -4.49 4.89 0.69
C ALA A 72 -4.03 4.50 -0.72
N PHE A 73 -3.22 5.36 -1.34
CA PHE A 73 -2.58 5.10 -2.62
C PHE A 73 -1.07 5.08 -2.42
N VAL A 74 -0.46 3.89 -2.49
CA VAL A 74 0.91 3.64 -2.03
C VAL A 74 1.73 3.01 -3.16
N SER A 75 2.96 3.47 -3.38
CA SER A 75 3.90 2.79 -4.29
C SER A 75 4.42 1.49 -3.68
N ALA A 76 4.49 0.42 -4.45
CA ALA A 76 5.08 -0.85 -4.06
C ALA A 76 6.45 -1.06 -4.75
N GLU A 77 7.39 -1.70 -4.05
CA GLU A 77 8.74 -1.97 -4.59
C GLU A 77 8.75 -3.16 -5.58
N GLU A 78 7.76 -4.04 -5.49
CA GLU A 78 7.64 -5.23 -6.32
C GLU A 78 6.17 -5.60 -6.59
N GLY A 79 5.97 -6.49 -7.56
CA GLY A 79 4.67 -7.00 -7.96
C GLY A 79 4.18 -8.20 -7.12
N GLY A 80 2.92 -8.58 -7.30
CA GLY A 80 2.30 -9.76 -6.70
C GLY A 80 2.04 -9.63 -5.19
N ASP A 81 1.69 -10.75 -4.55
CA ASP A 81 1.23 -10.78 -3.16
C ASP A 81 2.24 -10.19 -2.16
N HIS A 82 3.55 -10.36 -2.43
CA HIS A 82 4.59 -9.83 -1.54
C HIS A 82 4.67 -8.29 -1.62
N GLY A 83 4.53 -7.71 -2.81
CA GLY A 83 4.44 -6.26 -2.98
C GLY A 83 3.18 -5.67 -2.34
N LEU A 84 2.05 -6.35 -2.50
CA LEU A 84 0.79 -5.97 -1.86
C LEU A 84 0.91 -6.01 -0.32
N TYR A 85 1.56 -7.04 0.24
CA TYR A 85 1.77 -7.17 1.68
C TYR A 85 2.56 -6.00 2.27
N HIS A 86 3.73 -5.65 1.70
CA HIS A 86 4.55 -4.53 2.21
C HIS A 86 3.84 -3.18 2.08
N ALA A 87 3.12 -2.98 0.98
CA ALA A 87 2.28 -1.79 0.82
C ALA A 87 1.11 -1.77 1.82
N GLY A 88 0.60 -2.96 2.18
CA GLY A 88 -0.45 -3.16 3.16
C GLY A 88 -0.01 -2.80 4.58
N GLU A 89 1.23 -3.10 4.97
CA GLU A 89 1.80 -2.63 6.25
C GLU A 89 1.78 -1.09 6.32
N THR A 90 2.23 -0.43 5.25
CA THR A 90 2.19 1.04 5.15
C THR A 90 0.75 1.57 5.22
N ALA A 91 -0.19 0.94 4.53
CA ALA A 91 -1.59 1.33 4.59
C ALA A 91 -2.16 1.15 6.00
N THR A 92 -1.92 0.02 6.65
CA THR A 92 -2.33 -0.22 8.04
C THR A 92 -1.85 0.89 8.96
N ASP A 93 -0.55 1.23 8.90
CA ASP A 93 -0.01 2.35 9.67
C ASP A 93 -0.79 3.65 9.41
N LEU A 94 -1.10 3.99 8.15
CA LEU A 94 -1.85 5.20 7.79
C LEU A 94 -3.26 5.21 8.39
N PHE A 95 -3.99 4.11 8.29
CA PHE A 95 -5.35 3.98 8.82
C PHE A 95 -5.38 3.97 10.36
N GLU A 96 -4.34 3.44 11.02
CA GLU A 96 -4.24 3.43 12.49
C GLU A 96 -3.87 4.79 13.09
N HIS A 97 -3.19 5.66 12.33
CA HIS A 97 -2.80 6.99 12.80
C HIS A 97 -3.98 7.94 13.05
N GLY A 98 -5.19 7.60 12.58
CA GLY A 98 -6.43 8.28 12.93
C GLY A 98 -7.23 8.79 11.73
N ASP A 99 -7.77 10.01 11.84
CA ASP A 99 -8.55 10.63 10.77
C ASP A 99 -7.71 10.87 9.50
N ALA A 100 -8.35 10.82 8.33
CA ALA A 100 -7.71 11.12 7.06
C ALA A 100 -7.02 12.50 7.03
N ASP A 101 -5.81 12.54 6.48
CA ASP A 101 -5.00 13.75 6.37
C ASP A 101 -5.56 14.74 5.34
N VAL A 102 -6.09 14.21 4.24
CA VAL A 102 -6.52 14.99 3.07
C VAL A 102 -7.90 14.52 2.61
N SER A 103 -8.82 15.46 2.43
CA SER A 103 -10.10 15.20 1.77
C SER A 103 -9.98 15.51 0.28
N VAL A 104 -10.40 14.57 -0.56
CA VAL A 104 -10.32 14.63 -2.02
C VAL A 104 -11.73 14.72 -2.58
N THR A 105 -11.99 15.70 -3.42
CA THR A 105 -13.29 15.91 -4.07
C THR A 105 -13.27 15.46 -5.54
N ASP A 106 -14.43 15.41 -6.17
CA ASP A 106 -14.57 15.14 -7.61
C ASP A 106 -13.64 16.01 -8.47
N GLY A 107 -12.92 15.34 -9.37
CA GLY A 107 -11.94 15.91 -10.31
C GLY A 107 -10.61 16.32 -9.69
N GLU A 108 -10.35 16.00 -8.41
CA GLU A 108 -9.06 16.32 -7.78
C GLU A 108 -8.01 15.22 -8.03
N THR A 109 -6.75 15.65 -8.12
CA THR A 109 -5.60 14.79 -8.39
C THR A 109 -4.93 14.31 -7.11
N VAL A 110 -4.68 13.01 -7.04
CA VAL A 110 -4.05 12.31 -5.93
C VAL A 110 -2.75 11.67 -6.41
N GLN A 111 -1.69 11.83 -5.62
CA GLN A 111 -0.39 11.23 -5.88
C GLN A 111 -0.14 10.08 -4.90
N PRO A 112 0.69 9.10 -5.26
CA PRO A 112 1.07 8.03 -4.35
C PRO A 112 1.85 8.60 -3.15
N SER A 113 1.48 8.19 -1.94
CA SER A 113 2.09 8.66 -0.69
C SER A 113 2.15 7.55 0.35
N SER A 114 3.23 7.52 1.13
CA SER A 114 3.40 6.61 2.28
C SER A 114 3.04 7.28 3.61
N ASP A 115 2.61 8.55 3.58
CA ASP A 115 2.41 9.41 4.75
C ASP A 115 1.07 10.15 4.67
N THR A 116 0.14 9.69 3.82
CA THR A 116 -1.14 10.39 3.59
C THR A 116 -2.27 9.41 3.42
N LEU A 117 -3.24 9.48 4.33
CA LEU A 117 -4.54 8.85 4.18
C LEU A 117 -5.51 9.85 3.53
N TYR A 118 -6.22 9.38 2.50
CA TYR A 118 -7.19 10.19 1.78
C TYR A 118 -8.62 9.83 2.21
N ARG A 119 -9.50 10.83 2.30
CA ARG A 119 -10.95 10.64 2.40
C ARG A 119 -11.62 11.15 1.15
N VAL A 120 -12.52 10.36 0.58
CA VAL A 120 -13.35 10.77 -0.55
C VAL A 120 -14.51 11.63 -0.01
N ASP A 121 -14.58 12.88 -0.45
CA ASP A 121 -15.76 13.72 -0.29
C ASP A 121 -16.63 13.52 -1.54
N PHE A 122 -17.56 12.55 -1.46
CA PHE A 122 -18.45 12.18 -2.56
C PHE A 122 -19.25 13.39 -3.07
N ALA A 123 -19.46 13.44 -4.38
CA ALA A 123 -20.33 14.42 -4.99
C ALA A 123 -21.76 14.34 -4.44
N ASP A 124 -22.47 15.48 -4.38
CA ASP A 124 -23.86 15.56 -3.90
C ASP A 124 -24.83 14.61 -4.63
N SER A 125 -24.48 14.20 -5.87
CA SER A 125 -25.23 13.22 -6.66
C SER A 125 -24.40 12.69 -7.82
N GLY A 126 -24.54 11.40 -8.12
CA GLY A 126 -23.91 10.75 -9.26
C GLY A 126 -22.52 10.18 -8.94
N GLU A 127 -21.74 9.98 -10.00
CA GLU A 127 -20.37 9.45 -9.92
C GLU A 127 -19.41 10.49 -9.34
N THR A 128 -18.49 10.03 -8.50
CA THR A 128 -17.33 10.80 -8.03
C THR A 128 -16.09 10.24 -8.70
N THR A 129 -15.34 11.08 -9.40
CA THR A 129 -14.08 10.68 -10.06
C THR A 129 -12.90 11.38 -9.44
N MET A 130 -11.84 10.65 -9.11
CA MET A 130 -10.56 11.21 -8.70
C MET A 130 -9.48 10.86 -9.73
N GLU A 131 -8.51 11.74 -9.92
CA GLU A 131 -7.39 11.50 -10.84
C GLU A 131 -6.18 10.97 -10.06
N LEU A 132 -5.75 9.74 -10.30
CA LEU A 132 -4.51 9.21 -9.74
C LEU A 132 -3.34 9.53 -10.67
N GLU A 133 -2.40 10.36 -10.22
CA GLU A 133 -1.21 10.74 -10.97
C GLU A 133 -0.03 9.83 -10.63
N VAL A 134 0.49 9.14 -11.64
CA VAL A 134 1.65 8.26 -11.56
C VAL A 134 2.82 8.93 -12.29
N GLU A 135 3.77 9.48 -11.53
CA GLU A 135 4.93 10.19 -12.12
C GLU A 135 5.92 9.25 -12.84
N SER A 136 6.01 7.99 -12.41
CA SER A 136 6.96 7.01 -12.94
C SER A 136 6.32 5.63 -12.95
N GLY A 137 6.45 4.90 -14.05
CA GLY A 137 5.86 3.56 -14.13
C GLY A 137 6.45 2.60 -13.08
N GLY A 138 5.60 1.73 -12.53
CA GLY A 138 5.92 0.81 -11.46
C GLY A 138 4.69 0.20 -10.82
N TYR A 139 4.88 -0.40 -9.63
CA TYR A 139 3.80 -1.03 -8.88
C TYR A 139 3.16 -0.05 -7.91
N TYR A 140 1.83 -0.06 -7.88
CA TYR A 140 1.04 0.80 -7.02
C TYR A 140 -0.12 0.03 -6.41
N SER A 141 -0.37 0.26 -5.13
CA SER A 141 -1.45 -0.35 -4.39
C SER A 141 -2.48 0.68 -3.97
N ILE A 142 -3.75 0.31 -4.09
CA ILE A 142 -4.89 1.05 -3.55
C ILE A 142 -5.47 0.21 -2.41
N PHE A 143 -5.62 0.81 -1.23
CA PHE A 143 -6.28 0.18 -0.08
C PHE A 143 -7.48 1.01 0.33
N THR A 144 -8.58 0.37 0.72
CA THR A 144 -9.86 1.03 0.97
C THR A 144 -10.50 0.58 2.27
N ALA A 145 -11.11 1.52 2.99
CA ALA A 145 -11.87 1.26 4.23
C ALA A 145 -13.01 0.27 3.99
N HIS A 146 -13.68 0.40 2.85
CA HIS A 146 -14.77 -0.48 2.40
C HIS A 146 -14.41 -1.21 1.11
N VAL A 147 -15.15 -2.27 0.78
CA VAL A 147 -14.88 -3.02 -0.45
C VAL A 147 -15.34 -2.21 -1.69
N PRO A 148 -14.51 -2.10 -2.75
CA PRO A 148 -14.86 -1.36 -3.98
C PRO A 148 -16.19 -1.79 -4.62
N ASP A 149 -16.56 -3.06 -4.47
CA ASP A 149 -17.81 -3.64 -4.97
C ASP A 149 -19.07 -2.92 -4.43
N GLU A 150 -19.02 -2.32 -3.24
CA GLU A 150 -20.16 -1.58 -2.66
C GLU A 150 -20.43 -0.23 -3.32
N PHE A 151 -19.43 0.29 -4.04
CA PHE A 151 -19.46 1.60 -4.69
C PHE A 151 -19.35 1.48 -6.21
N GLU A 152 -19.37 0.25 -6.75
CA GLU A 152 -19.06 0.00 -8.17
C GLU A 152 -17.77 0.73 -8.59
N ALA A 153 -16.75 0.72 -7.73
CA ALA A 153 -15.55 1.51 -7.94
C ALA A 153 -14.60 0.86 -8.95
N GLU A 154 -14.15 1.65 -9.93
CA GLU A 154 -13.36 1.20 -11.08
C GLU A 154 -12.12 2.07 -11.25
N LEU A 155 -10.97 1.44 -11.53
CA LEU A 155 -9.76 2.14 -11.96
C LEU A 155 -9.70 2.13 -13.49
N LEU A 156 -9.69 3.29 -14.11
CA LEU A 156 -9.72 3.46 -15.56
C LEU A 156 -8.40 4.09 -16.05
N SER A 157 -7.90 3.60 -17.19
CA SER A 157 -6.79 4.23 -17.91
C SER A 157 -7.19 5.57 -18.53
N GLU A 158 -6.21 6.34 -19.01
CA GLU A 158 -6.45 7.59 -19.76
C GLU A 158 -7.35 7.37 -21.01
N ASP A 159 -7.33 6.18 -21.59
CA ASP A 159 -8.17 5.78 -22.72
C ASP A 159 -9.59 5.32 -22.30
N GLY A 160 -9.86 5.26 -20.98
CA GLY A 160 -11.13 4.82 -20.40
C GLY A 160 -11.28 3.30 -20.33
N GLU A 161 -10.18 2.57 -20.34
CA GLU A 161 -10.17 1.10 -20.19
C GLU A 161 -10.09 0.73 -18.70
N GLU A 162 -10.99 -0.13 -18.23
CA GLU A 162 -10.95 -0.66 -16.87
C GLU A 162 -9.68 -1.50 -16.65
N LEU A 163 -8.98 -1.21 -15.57
CA LEU A 163 -7.78 -1.91 -15.14
C LEU A 163 -8.14 -2.89 -14.03
N SER A 164 -7.71 -4.14 -14.18
CA SER A 164 -7.82 -5.14 -13.12
C SER A 164 -6.52 -5.20 -12.31
N PRO A 165 -6.60 -5.36 -10.98
CA PRO A 165 -5.41 -5.53 -10.14
C PRO A 165 -4.69 -6.86 -10.42
N ASP A 166 -3.37 -6.86 -10.36
CA ASP A 166 -2.49 -8.03 -10.46
C ASP A 166 -2.59 -8.94 -9.22
N ALA A 167 -2.81 -8.34 -8.05
CA ALA A 167 -3.03 -9.04 -6.79
C ALA A 167 -4.10 -8.30 -5.96
N THR A 168 -4.90 -9.05 -5.20
CA THR A 168 -5.95 -8.48 -4.34
C THR A 168 -5.99 -9.16 -2.99
N GLU A 169 -6.27 -8.38 -1.95
CA GLU A 169 -6.48 -8.83 -0.59
C GLU A 169 -7.83 -8.31 -0.10
N ARG A 170 -8.54 -9.12 0.69
CA ARG A 170 -9.83 -8.75 1.27
C ARG A 170 -9.88 -9.18 2.73
N HIS A 171 -10.34 -8.28 3.58
CA HIS A 171 -10.57 -8.51 5.00
C HIS A 171 -12.04 -8.27 5.34
N SER A 172 -12.47 -8.87 6.45
CA SER A 172 -13.82 -8.66 6.97
C SER A 172 -13.68 -8.04 8.34
N THR A 173 -14.12 -6.79 8.53
CA THR A 173 -14.03 -6.09 9.82
C THR A 173 -15.00 -6.64 10.89
N HIS A 174 -15.66 -7.77 10.64
CA HIS A 174 -16.55 -8.43 11.61
C HIS A 174 -15.74 -9.18 12.66
N GLY A 175 -15.42 -8.45 13.73
CA GLY A 175 -14.55 -8.83 14.83
C GLY A 175 -14.68 -10.27 15.32
N HIS A 176 -13.50 -10.82 15.61
CA HIS A 176 -13.30 -11.97 16.47
C HIS A 176 -13.97 -11.71 17.83
N SER A 177 -15.22 -12.14 17.97
CA SER A 177 -15.71 -12.55 19.30
C SER A 177 -14.98 -13.83 19.65
N ASP A 178 -13.91 -13.70 20.42
CA ASP A 178 -13.30 -14.81 21.16
C ASP A 178 -14.36 -15.40 22.10
N ASP A 179 -15.00 -16.47 21.65
CA ASP A 179 -15.80 -17.37 22.49
C ASP A 179 -14.94 -18.60 22.79
N GLY A 180 -14.25 -18.58 23.93
CA GLY A 180 -14.05 -19.79 24.74
C GLY A 180 -12.62 -20.24 25.00
N HIS A 181 -12.15 -20.06 26.24
CA HIS A 181 -12.13 -21.19 27.18
C HIS A 181 -12.01 -20.73 28.64
N GLU A 182 -13.11 -20.93 29.37
CA GLU A 182 -13.17 -21.04 30.82
C GLU A 182 -12.51 -22.35 31.29
N GLU A 183 -11.52 -22.28 32.19
CA GLU A 183 -11.13 -23.39 33.10
C GLU A 183 -10.66 -22.83 34.45
#